data_AF-A0A3B8PTS6-F1
#
_entry.id   AF-A0A3B8PTS6-F1
#
_cell.length_a   1.000
_cell.length_b   1.000
_cell.length_c   1.000
_cell.angle_alpha   90.00
_cell.angle_beta   90.00
_cell.angle_gamma   90.00
#
_symmetry.space_group_name_H-M   'P 1'
#
loop_
_entity.id
_entity.type
_entity.pdbx_description
1 polymer ?
#
loop_
_entity_poly.entity_id
_entity_poly.type
_entity_poly.pdbx_seq_one_letter_code
_entity_poly.pdbx_strand_id
1 'polypeptide(L)'
;MKTNIIRTGTLKALSGMALATAVSSEPTQAVDQVTWDKTFPKSEKVEHRKVTFTNRYGITLAADLYQPNNRNGKLAAIAVSGPFGAVKEQASGLYAQAMAERGFVTLAFD
;
A
#
# COMPACT_ATOMS: atom_id res chain seq x y z
N MET A 1 -41.54 12.24 -17.82
CA MET A 1 -42.76 11.60 -18.34
C MET A 1 -42.76 11.70 -19.86
N LYS A 2 -43.15 10.61 -20.57
CA LYS A 2 -43.26 10.38 -22.04
C LYS A 2 -41.93 9.97 -22.72
N THR A 3 -41.51 8.70 -22.83
CA THR A 3 -42.00 7.45 -23.49
C THR A 3 -41.49 7.26 -24.94
N ASN A 4 -40.43 6.45 -25.10
CA ASN A 4 -40.27 5.21 -25.91
C ASN A 4 -40.74 5.13 -27.40
N ILE A 5 -39.88 4.58 -28.32
CA ILE A 5 -40.05 3.31 -29.10
C ILE A 5 -39.26 3.21 -30.46
N ILE A 6 -38.33 2.22 -30.50
CA ILE A 6 -38.03 1.14 -31.50
C ILE A 6 -37.73 1.45 -33.00
N ARG A 7 -36.60 0.93 -33.53
CA ARG A 7 -36.55 -0.18 -34.52
C ARG A 7 -35.15 -0.63 -35.00
N THR A 8 -35.04 -1.96 -35.05
CA THR A 8 -34.02 -2.88 -35.57
C THR A 8 -33.59 -2.63 -37.02
N GLY A 9 -32.31 -2.82 -37.31
CA GLY A 9 -31.76 -2.95 -38.66
C GLY A 9 -30.66 -4.02 -38.71
N THR A 10 -30.85 -5.02 -39.56
CA THR A 10 -30.04 -6.24 -39.76
C THR A 10 -28.78 -6.04 -40.61
N LEU A 11 -27.81 -6.96 -40.41
CA LEU A 11 -26.50 -7.10 -41.06
C LEU A 11 -26.47 -7.10 -42.61
N LYS A 12 -25.35 -6.65 -43.19
CA LYS A 12 -24.71 -7.30 -44.35
C LYS A 12 -23.19 -7.02 -44.40
N ALA A 13 -22.48 -7.99 -44.98
CA ALA A 13 -21.09 -8.37 -44.72
C ALA A 13 -20.02 -7.82 -45.70
N LEU A 14 -18.76 -8.16 -45.39
CA LEU A 14 -17.54 -8.19 -46.23
C LEU A 14 -16.91 -6.81 -46.55
N SER A 15 -15.68 -6.50 -46.13
CA SER A 15 -14.44 -7.06 -46.69
C SER A 15 -13.22 -6.53 -45.92
N GLY A 16 -12.15 -7.33 -45.78
CA GLY A 16 -10.82 -6.83 -45.43
C GLY A 16 -10.32 -7.27 -44.05
N MET A 17 -9.77 -8.48 -43.98
CA MET A 17 -9.04 -8.98 -42.81
C MET A 17 -7.60 -8.45 -42.86
N ALA A 18 -7.34 -7.36 -42.14
CA ALA A 18 -6.00 -6.97 -41.72
C ALA A 18 -5.94 -7.11 -40.19
N LEU A 19 -5.41 -8.23 -39.70
CA LEU A 19 -5.03 -8.37 -38.29
C LEU A 19 -3.79 -7.51 -38.04
N ALA A 20 -4.00 -6.22 -37.76
CA ALA A 20 -3.02 -5.44 -37.03
C ALA A 20 -3.16 -5.83 -35.55
N THR A 21 -2.21 -6.61 -35.03
CA THR A 21 -2.08 -6.83 -33.58
C THR A 21 -1.68 -5.49 -32.95
N ALA A 22 -2.68 -4.69 -32.59
CA ALA A 22 -2.48 -3.58 -31.68
C ALA A 22 -2.05 -4.20 -30.35
N VAL A 23 -0.76 -4.09 -30.02
CA VAL A 23 -0.28 -4.32 -28.66
C VAL A 23 -0.93 -3.23 -27.83
N SER A 24 -2.06 -3.54 -27.22
CA SER A 24 -2.63 -2.72 -26.17
C SER A 24 -1.60 -2.72 -25.05
N SER A 25 -0.86 -1.62 -24.92
CA SER A 25 -0.16 -1.31 -23.69
C SER A 25 -1.23 -1.21 -22.61
N GLU A 26 -1.43 -2.30 -21.88
CA GLU A 26 -2.19 -2.27 -20.64
C GLU A 26 -1.62 -1.12 -19.81
N PRO A 27 -2.45 -0.14 -19.38
CA PRO A 27 -1.96 0.87 -18.46
C PRO A 27 -1.45 0.12 -17.25
N THR A 28 -0.14 0.24 -16.98
CA THR A 28 0.47 -0.21 -15.73
C THR A 28 -0.39 0.35 -14.61
N GLN A 29 -1.21 -0.52 -14.02
CA GLN A 29 -2.04 -0.16 -12.89
C GLN A 29 -1.06 0.28 -11.80
N ALA A 30 -1.13 1.56 -11.44
CA ALA A 30 -0.52 2.03 -10.21
C ALA A 30 -0.99 1.08 -9.11
N VAL A 31 -0.06 0.50 -8.34
CA VAL A 31 -0.41 -0.35 -7.21
C VAL A 31 -1.29 0.51 -6.31
N ASP A 32 -2.58 0.19 -6.33
CA ASP A 32 -3.63 0.87 -5.59
C ASP A 32 -3.20 1.10 -4.15
N GLN A 33 -3.62 2.24 -3.59
CA GLN A 33 -3.36 2.60 -2.19
C GLN A 33 -3.54 1.37 -1.30
N VAL A 34 -2.44 0.86 -0.75
CA VAL A 34 -2.48 -0.22 0.23
C VAL A 34 -3.40 0.28 1.33
N THR A 35 -4.58 -0.32 1.41
CA THR A 35 -5.55 -0.05 2.46
C THR A 35 -4.84 -0.22 3.78
N TRP A 36 -5.14 0.66 4.73
CA TRP A 36 -4.50 0.61 6.04
C TRP A 36 -4.80 -0.73 6.71
N ASP A 37 -3.76 -1.56 6.86
CA ASP A 37 -3.84 -2.99 7.15
C ASP A 37 -3.66 -3.33 8.64
N LYS A 38 -3.62 -2.30 9.50
CA LYS A 38 -3.33 -2.42 10.92
C LYS A 38 -4.61 -2.51 11.74
N THR A 39 -4.52 -3.14 12.91
CA THR A 39 -5.66 -3.29 13.84
C THR A 39 -5.99 -2.02 14.64
N PHE A 40 -5.35 -0.89 14.33
CA PHE A 40 -5.48 0.39 15.00
C PHE A 40 -5.60 1.52 13.97
N PRO A 41 -6.18 2.69 14.27
CA PRO A 41 -6.32 3.77 13.29
C PRO A 41 -4.98 4.38 12.83
N LYS A 42 -4.94 4.84 11.58
CA LYS A 42 -3.81 5.60 11.04
C LYS A 42 -3.71 6.97 11.69
N SER A 43 -2.48 7.39 12.01
CA SER A 43 -2.21 8.75 12.48
C SER A 43 -1.82 9.68 11.33
N GLU A 44 -2.47 10.85 11.26
CA GLU A 44 -2.12 11.93 10.32
C GLU A 44 -0.85 12.70 10.72
N LYS A 45 -0.29 12.43 11.91
CA LYS A 45 0.96 13.08 12.38
C LYS A 45 2.22 12.32 11.95
N VAL A 46 2.03 11.12 11.38
CA VAL A 46 3.08 10.15 11.15
C VAL A 46 3.05 9.68 9.70
N GLU A 47 4.20 9.74 9.05
CA GLU A 47 4.45 9.10 7.77
C GLU A 47 4.75 7.62 8.02
N HIS A 48 4.04 6.73 7.31
CA HIS A 48 4.22 5.29 7.37
C HIS A 48 4.69 4.75 6.02
N ARG A 49 5.65 3.84 6.03
CA ARG A 49 6.03 3.04 4.86
C ARG A 49 6.42 1.61 5.24
N LYS A 50 6.16 0.66 4.35
CA LYS A 50 6.67 -0.70 4.44
C LYS A 50 8.12 -0.74 3.94
N VAL A 51 8.99 -1.45 4.65
CA VAL A 51 10.40 -1.66 4.29
C VAL A 51 10.78 -3.12 4.53
N THR A 52 11.89 -3.56 3.94
CA THR A 52 12.47 -4.88 4.19
C THR A 52 13.97 -4.77 4.46
N PHE A 53 14.52 -5.71 5.22
CA PHE A 53 15.96 -5.81 5.47
C PHE A 53 16.35 -7.26 5.75
N THR A 54 17.59 -7.63 5.43
CA THR A 54 18.11 -8.98 5.64
C THR A 54 18.94 -9.04 6.92
N ASN A 55 18.64 -10.00 7.79
CA ASN A 55 19.44 -10.24 8.99
C ASN A 55 20.71 -11.05 8.66
N ARG A 56 21.60 -11.21 9.67
CA ARG A 56 22.87 -11.94 9.52
C ARG A 56 22.74 -13.43 9.13
N TYR A 57 21.55 -14.01 9.24
CA TYR A 57 21.27 -15.40 8.86
C TYR A 57 20.70 -15.52 7.44
N GLY A 58 20.63 -14.42 6.68
CA GLY A 58 20.09 -14.43 5.33
C GLY A 58 18.56 -14.39 5.26
N ILE A 59 17.88 -14.14 6.39
CA ILE A 59 16.41 -14.05 6.42
C ILE A 59 16.00 -12.60 6.15
N THR A 60 15.17 -12.40 5.13
CA THR A 60 14.55 -11.10 4.83
C THR A 60 13.34 -10.89 5.72
N LEU A 61 13.41 -9.84 6.54
CA LEU A 61 12.37 -9.42 7.47
C LEU A 61 11.58 -8.26 6.85
N ALA A 62 10.28 -8.21 7.15
CA ALA A 62 9.39 -7.13 6.74
C ALA A 62 9.12 -6.21 7.92
N ALA A 63 9.06 -4.91 7.67
CA ALA A 63 8.85 -3.93 8.72
C ALA A 63 8.00 -2.74 8.28
N ASP A 64 7.33 -2.14 9.25
CA ASP A 64 6.61 -0.88 9.14
C ASP A 64 7.46 0.22 9.80
N LEU A 65 7.87 1.19 9.00
CA LEU A 65 8.66 2.33 9.42
C LEU A 65 7.75 3.55 9.58
N TYR A 66 7.79 4.14 10.76
CA TYR A 66 7.01 5.30 11.15
C TYR A 66 7.94 6.49 11.43
N GLN A 67 7.60 7.63 10.84
CA GLN A 67 8.36 8.86 11.01
C GLN A 67 7.43 10.03 11.33
N PRO A 68 7.81 10.95 12.23
CA PRO A 68 7.07 12.18 12.41
C PRO A 68 7.06 12.99 11.10
N ASN A 69 5.90 13.56 10.74
CA ASN A 69 5.79 14.40 9.54
C ASN A 69 6.68 15.64 9.65
N ASN A 70 6.66 16.32 10.80
CA ASN A 70 7.47 17.51 11.07
C ASN A 70 8.79 17.15 11.74
N ARG A 71 9.70 16.55 10.96
CA ARG A 71 11.05 16.17 11.42
C ARG A 71 12.12 17.12 10.88
N ASN A 72 13.08 17.49 11.71
CA ASN A 72 14.29 18.22 11.30
C ASN A 72 15.52 17.55 11.92
N GLY A 73 16.56 17.35 11.11
CA GLY A 73 17.80 16.72 11.54
C GLY A 73 17.68 15.23 11.88
N LYS A 74 18.66 14.72 12.62
CA LYS A 74 18.69 13.33 13.08
C LYS A 74 17.77 13.16 14.29
N LEU A 75 16.95 12.12 14.26
CA LEU A 75 16.06 11.76 15.36
C LEU A 75 16.55 10.50 16.06
N ALA A 76 16.22 10.37 17.35
CA ALA A 76 16.37 9.11 18.06
C ALA A 76 15.44 8.05 17.45
N ALA A 77 15.90 6.79 17.44
CA ALA A 77 15.17 5.68 16.83
C ALA A 77 14.85 4.56 17.82
N ILE A 78 13.71 3.90 17.63
CA ILE A 78 13.24 2.78 18.45
C ILE A 78 12.83 1.61 17.56
N ALA A 79 13.44 0.44 17.77
CA ALA A 79 12.97 -0.81 17.20
C ALA A 79 11.94 -1.44 18.16
N VAL A 80 10.78 -1.81 17.64
CA VAL A 80 9.65 -2.33 18.42
C VAL A 80 9.32 -3.74 17.92
N SER A 81 9.21 -4.70 18.85
CA SER A 81 8.90 -6.10 18.52
C SER A 81 7.98 -6.71 19.57
N GLY A 82 7.24 -7.74 19.15
CA GLY A 82 6.39 -8.56 20.02
C GLY A 82 4.91 -8.14 20.05
N PRO A 83 4.07 -8.82 20.86
CA PRO A 83 4.33 -10.05 21.62
C PRO A 83 4.75 -11.24 20.75
N PHE A 84 5.33 -12.28 21.36
CA PHE A 84 5.69 -13.49 20.61
C PHE A 84 4.44 -14.13 19.98
N GLY A 85 4.48 -14.39 18.66
CA GLY A 85 3.35 -14.90 17.88
C GLY A 85 2.41 -13.82 17.30
N ALA A 86 2.66 -12.55 17.60
CA ALA A 86 1.97 -11.41 16.97
C ALA A 86 2.78 -10.87 15.77
N VAL A 87 2.14 -10.00 14.98
CA VAL A 87 2.74 -9.32 13.82
C VAL A 87 2.76 -7.79 13.97
N LYS A 88 3.60 -7.11 13.17
CA LYS A 88 3.78 -5.64 13.16
C LYS A 88 2.51 -4.85 12.93
N GLU A 89 1.48 -5.42 12.31
CA GLU A 89 0.17 -4.79 12.13
C GLU A 89 -0.68 -4.70 13.42
N GLN A 90 -0.21 -5.29 14.53
CA GLN A 90 -0.92 -5.36 15.81
C GLN A 90 -0.28 -4.44 16.88
N ALA A 91 0.12 -5.00 18.03
CA ALA A 91 0.55 -4.23 19.19
C ALA A 91 1.88 -3.47 18.95
N SER A 92 2.85 -4.10 18.29
CA SER A 92 4.14 -3.47 17.99
C SER A 92 3.98 -2.27 17.05
N GLY A 93 3.15 -2.37 16.01
CA GLY A 93 2.82 -1.24 15.14
C GLY A 93 2.11 -0.10 15.87
N LEU A 94 1.17 -0.41 16.77
CA LEU A 94 0.47 0.59 17.56
C LEU A 94 1.45 1.38 18.43
N TYR A 95 2.35 0.68 19.11
CA TYR A 95 3.40 1.32 19.91
C TYR A 95 4.38 2.11 19.06
N ALA A 96 4.78 1.58 17.91
CA ALA A 96 5.66 2.26 16.98
C ALA A 96 5.04 3.58 16.50
N GLN A 97 3.79 3.57 16.06
CA GLN A 97 3.07 4.79 15.65
C GLN A 97 2.97 5.78 16.81
N ALA A 98 2.57 5.33 18.00
CA ALA A 98 2.45 6.20 19.18
C ALA A 98 3.78 6.86 19.56
N MET A 99 4.90 6.14 19.45
CA MET A 99 6.23 6.70 19.70
C MET A 99 6.68 7.63 18.57
N ALA A 100 6.27 7.39 17.33
CA ALA A 100 6.51 8.32 16.23
C ALA A 100 5.74 9.64 16.41
N GLU A 101 4.52 9.60 16.92
CA GLU A 101 3.79 10.83 17.32
C GLU A 101 4.52 11.65 18.40
N ARG A 102 5.42 11.02 19.16
CA ARG A 102 6.23 11.63 20.23
C ARG A 102 7.62 12.09 19.75
N GLY A 103 7.90 12.02 18.43
CA GLY A 103 9.13 12.56 17.84
C GLY A 103 10.26 11.55 17.61
N PHE A 104 10.00 10.25 17.77
CA PHE A 104 10.97 9.20 17.45
C PHE A 104 10.79 8.68 16.03
N VAL A 105 11.86 8.20 15.41
CA VAL A 105 11.74 7.30 14.25
C VAL A 105 11.53 5.90 14.79
N THR A 106 10.52 5.17 14.35
CA THR A 106 10.25 3.84 14.89
C THR A 106 10.07 2.78 13.82
N LEU A 107 10.44 1.55 14.15
CA LEU A 107 10.37 0.41 13.25
C LEU A 107 9.71 -0.76 13.98
N ALA A 108 8.55 -1.20 13.51
CA ALA A 108 7.93 -2.46 13.93
C ALA A 108 8.22 -3.53 12.87
N PHE A 109 8.74 -4.69 13.26
CA PHE A 109 9.20 -5.72 12.31
C PHE A 109 8.75 -7.13 12.69
N ASP A 110 8.64 -7.98 11.67
CA ASP A 110 8.35 -9.42 11.75
C ASP A 110 9.58 -10.24 11.32
#